data_AF-A0A9D5X508-F1
#
_entry.id   AF-A0A9D5X508-F1
#
_cell.length_a   1.000
_cell.length_b   1.000
_cell.length_c   1.000
_cell.angle_alpha   90.00
_cell.angle_beta   90.00
_cell.angle_gamma   90.00
#
_symmetry.space_group_name_H-M   'P 1'
#
loop_
_entity.id
_entity.type
_entity.pdbx_description
1 polymer ?
#
loop_
_entity_poly.entity_id
_entity_poly.type
_entity_poly.pdbx_seq_one_letter_code
_entity_poly.pdbx_strand_id
1 'polypeptide(L)'
;IGTVKDEGLRWANPYYAKTLSTNLGDLSSLAAGVTPSVSVHTSIISTRARTLNGEVLKVNDRMGNPIEIAEVVVWRVSDTAKALFDVDDYDSYVTMQAETALRHVASIYSYDHMEDESESNTAITLRSNIEEVSEALQSELSRNLSVAGITVDDARLTHLSYAPEIAQAMLRRQQAEAIIAARKKIVEGAVSMVDMALTQLSENGVVEFDEDRKAVMASNLMVVLCGESEAQPVLNTGSLQQ
;
A
#
# COMPACT_ATOMS: atom_id res chain seq x y z
N ILE A 1 27.93 -26.11 17.89
CA ILE A 1 27.23 -25.84 19.18
C ILE A 1 25.77 -25.60 18.81
N GLY A 2 24.95 -26.64 18.91
CA GLY A 2 23.50 -26.54 18.74
C GLY A 2 22.87 -26.36 20.11
N THR A 3 22.18 -25.24 20.33
CA THR A 3 21.51 -24.98 21.61
C THR A 3 20.16 -25.67 21.62
N VAL A 4 20.15 -26.90 22.12
CA VAL A 4 18.93 -27.58 22.56
C VAL A 4 18.41 -26.80 23.79
N LYS A 5 17.25 -26.16 23.66
CA LYS A 5 16.64 -25.34 24.73
C LYS A 5 15.81 -26.14 25.74
N ASP A 6 15.45 -27.37 25.41
CA ASP A 6 14.62 -28.25 26.23
C ASP A 6 15.33 -29.54 26.60
N GLU A 7 15.16 -29.98 27.85
CA GLU A 7 15.70 -31.24 28.36
C GLU A 7 15.10 -32.46 27.62
N GLY A 8 15.94 -33.46 27.31
CA GLY A 8 15.50 -34.71 26.67
C GLY A 8 16.55 -35.38 25.78
N LEU A 9 16.34 -36.67 25.45
CA LEU A 9 17.17 -37.39 24.49
C LEU A 9 16.79 -36.98 23.05
N ARG A 10 17.78 -36.61 22.24
CA ARG A 10 17.59 -36.20 20.84
C ARG A 10 18.50 -37.05 19.95
N TRP A 11 17.96 -37.59 18.85
CA TRP A 11 18.78 -38.18 17.80
C TRP A 11 19.30 -37.06 16.90
N ALA A 12 20.61 -36.84 16.86
CA ALA A 12 21.25 -35.96 15.88
C ALA A 12 21.77 -36.81 14.72
N ASN A 13 21.41 -36.47 13.49
CA ASN A 13 21.92 -37.14 12.31
C ASN A 13 23.37 -36.63 12.03
N PRO A 14 24.39 -37.50 12.10
CA PRO A 14 25.79 -37.09 11.91
C PRO A 14 26.10 -36.60 10.48
N TYR A 15 25.23 -36.90 9.50
CA TYR A 15 25.34 -36.42 8.12
C TYR A 15 24.66 -35.05 7.89
N TYR A 16 23.90 -34.58 8.88
CA TYR A 16 23.23 -33.28 8.85
C TYR A 16 24.07 -32.26 9.61
N ALA A 17 25.36 -32.21 9.31
CA ALA A 17 26.29 -31.21 9.82
C ALA A 17 26.71 -30.35 8.63
N LYS A 18 26.25 -29.10 8.61
CA LYS A 18 26.66 -28.11 7.61
C LYS A 18 28.11 -27.71 7.89
N THR A 19 29.06 -28.57 7.52
CA THR A 19 30.45 -28.16 7.37
C THR A 19 30.50 -27.34 6.10
N LEU A 20 30.59 -26.01 6.25
CA LEU A 20 30.75 -25.07 5.15
C LEU A 20 32.16 -25.28 4.55
N SER A 21 32.31 -26.34 3.75
CA SER A 21 33.51 -26.66 2.98
C SER A 21 33.34 -26.09 1.57
N THR A 22 33.50 -24.78 1.42
CA THR A 22 33.86 -24.17 0.14
C THR A 22 35.37 -24.27 -0.05
N ASN A 23 35.88 -25.50 -0.14
CA ASN A 23 37.13 -25.81 -0.80
C ASN A 23 37.13 -27.28 -1.17
N LEU A 24 36.74 -27.59 -2.41
CA LEU A 24 37.03 -28.86 -3.05
C LEU A 24 38.53 -28.92 -3.45
N GLY A 25 39.39 -28.55 -2.50
CA GLY A 25 40.83 -28.52 -2.65
C GLY A 25 41.43 -29.84 -2.19
N ASP A 26 41.76 -30.67 -3.18
CA ASP A 26 42.81 -31.68 -3.14
C ASP A 26 42.62 -32.90 -2.19
N LEU A 27 41.96 -33.92 -2.75
CA LEU A 27 41.83 -35.27 -2.19
C LEU A 27 43.17 -36.02 -2.04
N SER A 28 44.30 -35.44 -2.48
CA SER A 28 45.64 -36.04 -2.39
C SER A 28 46.24 -35.99 -0.97
N SER A 29 45.70 -35.16 -0.07
CA SER A 29 46.22 -34.97 1.28
C SER A 29 45.85 -36.08 2.28
N LEU A 30 44.94 -37.00 1.91
CA LEU A 30 44.53 -38.15 2.74
C LEU A 30 45.59 -39.27 2.80
N ALA A 31 46.59 -39.25 1.92
CA ALA A 31 47.61 -40.30 1.82
C ALA A 31 48.82 -40.11 2.77
N ALA A 32 49.01 -38.90 3.31
CA ALA A 32 50.02 -38.63 4.34
C ALA A 32 49.29 -38.54 5.67
N GLY A 33 49.68 -39.32 6.69
CA GLY A 33 49.05 -39.43 8.02
C GLY A 33 49.05 -38.16 8.88
N VAL A 34 48.78 -37.01 8.28
CA VAL A 34 48.44 -35.75 8.92
C VAL A 34 47.00 -35.88 9.39
N THR A 35 46.80 -35.84 10.70
CA THR A 35 45.48 -35.68 11.29
C THR A 35 44.84 -34.43 10.67
N PRO A 36 43.71 -34.54 9.93
CA PRO A 36 43.06 -33.36 9.42
C PRO A 36 42.64 -32.53 10.64
N SER A 37 43.25 -31.35 10.81
CA SER A 37 42.73 -30.34 11.71
C SER A 37 41.41 -29.90 11.12
N VAL A 38 40.31 -30.52 11.55
CA VAL A 38 38.96 -30.08 11.20
C VAL A 38 38.81 -28.69 11.79
N SER A 39 38.97 -27.66 10.96
CA SER A 39 38.61 -26.30 11.32
C SER A 39 37.08 -26.26 11.39
N VAL A 40 36.55 -26.53 12.58
CA VAL A 40 35.13 -26.36 12.86
C VAL A 40 34.84 -24.87 12.76
N HIS A 41 34.44 -24.41 11.57
CA HIS A 41 33.89 -23.08 11.40
C HIS A 41 32.55 -23.07 12.13
N THR A 42 32.56 -22.60 13.39
CA THR A 42 31.34 -22.40 14.15
C THR A 42 30.62 -21.22 13.54
N SER A 43 29.56 -21.45 12.77
CA SER A 43 28.63 -20.39 12.37
C SER A 43 27.93 -19.89 13.64
N ILE A 44 28.40 -18.77 14.19
CA ILE A 44 27.76 -18.11 15.32
C ILE A 44 26.51 -17.42 14.78
N ILE A 45 25.34 -17.97 15.09
CA ILE A 45 24.05 -17.36 14.73
C ILE A 45 23.63 -16.41 15.84
N SER A 46 23.42 -15.14 15.47
CA SER A 46 22.91 -14.14 16.40
C SER A 46 21.39 -14.27 16.54
N THR A 47 20.91 -14.31 17.77
CA THR A 47 19.48 -14.28 18.11
C THR A 47 18.96 -12.88 18.43
N ARG A 48 19.80 -11.85 18.25
CA ARG A 48 19.40 -10.44 18.43
C ARG A 48 18.41 -10.02 17.35
N ALA A 49 17.53 -9.08 17.69
CA ALA A 49 16.70 -8.41 16.69
C ALA A 49 17.58 -7.70 15.66
N ARG A 50 17.19 -7.86 14.40
CA ARG A 50 17.81 -7.25 13.22
C ARG A 50 16.74 -6.54 12.42
N THR A 51 17.14 -5.49 11.75
CA THR A 51 16.27 -4.71 10.87
C THR A 51 16.73 -4.94 9.44
N LEU A 52 15.83 -5.45 8.61
CA LEU A 52 15.98 -5.46 7.16
C LEU A 52 15.34 -4.17 6.63
N ASN A 53 16.13 -3.38 5.91
CA ASN A 53 15.64 -2.25 5.14
C ASN A 53 15.50 -2.71 3.69
N GLY A 54 14.27 -2.81 3.20
CA GLY A 54 13.98 -3.15 1.81
C GLY A 54 14.37 -2.01 0.87
N GLU A 55 14.82 -2.37 -0.32
CA GLU A 55 15.05 -1.40 -1.39
C GLU A 55 13.73 -0.94 -2.01
N VAL A 56 13.77 0.20 -2.70
CA VAL A 56 12.60 0.71 -3.43
C VAL A 56 12.38 -0.14 -4.67
N LEU A 57 11.21 -0.79 -4.73
CA LEU A 57 10.82 -1.70 -5.79
C LEU A 57 9.67 -1.10 -6.60
N LYS A 58 9.79 -1.15 -7.93
CA LYS A 58 8.71 -0.79 -8.85
C LYS A 58 7.83 -2.01 -9.09
N VAL A 59 6.58 -1.94 -8.66
CA VAL A 59 5.60 -3.02 -8.83
C VAL A 59 4.27 -2.45 -9.31
N ASN A 60 3.39 -3.34 -9.74
CA ASN A 60 2.03 -2.95 -10.07
C ASN A 60 1.12 -3.25 -8.89
N ASP A 61 0.28 -2.27 -8.61
CA ASP A 61 -0.83 -2.34 -7.69
C ASP A 61 -1.95 -3.29 -8.18
N ARG A 62 -2.97 -3.60 -7.36
CA ARG A 62 -4.15 -4.38 -7.80
C ARG A 62 -4.81 -3.83 -9.07
N MET A 63 -4.87 -2.51 -9.21
CA MET A 63 -5.45 -1.82 -10.38
C MET A 63 -4.48 -1.74 -11.58
N GLY A 64 -3.28 -2.31 -11.48
CA GLY A 64 -2.26 -2.25 -12.54
C GLY A 64 -1.50 -0.92 -12.59
N ASN A 65 -1.69 -0.03 -11.61
CA ASN A 65 -0.95 1.22 -11.51
C ASN A 65 0.50 0.94 -11.09
N PRO A 66 1.52 1.44 -11.82
CA PRO A 66 2.91 1.32 -11.41
C PRO A 66 3.18 2.19 -10.17
N ILE A 67 3.64 1.55 -9.10
CA ILE A 67 3.96 2.17 -7.81
C ILE A 67 5.39 1.82 -7.40
N GLU A 68 6.00 2.71 -6.63
CA GLU A 68 7.27 2.49 -5.94
C GLU A 68 7.00 2.23 -4.46
N ILE A 69 7.44 1.06 -3.99
CA ILE A 69 7.21 0.60 -2.62
C ILE A 69 8.52 0.16 -1.96
N ALA A 70 8.61 0.40 -0.65
CA ALA A 70 9.68 -0.13 0.18
C ALA A 70 9.13 -0.49 1.57
N GLU A 71 9.77 -1.44 2.23
CA GLU A 71 9.37 -1.91 3.56
C GLU A 71 10.56 -1.97 4.52
N VAL A 72 10.24 -2.03 5.81
CA VAL A 72 11.18 -2.33 6.87
C VAL A 72 10.62 -3.49 7.68
N VAL A 73 11.47 -4.48 7.94
CA VAL A 73 11.11 -5.69 8.68
C VAL A 73 12.06 -5.87 9.85
N VAL A 74 11.51 -5.94 11.06
CA VAL A 74 12.25 -6.27 12.27
C VAL A 74 12.03 -7.75 12.58
N TRP A 75 13.12 -8.51 12.61
CA TRP A 75 13.08 -9.95 12.77
C TRP A 75 14.19 -10.46 13.70
N ARG A 76 14.02 -11.67 14.22
CA ARG A 76 15.02 -12.35 15.04
C ARG A 76 14.98 -13.86 14.83
N VAL A 77 16.13 -14.50 15.02
CA VAL A 77 16.23 -15.96 14.98
C VAL A 77 15.72 -16.55 16.30
N SER A 78 14.61 -17.29 16.24
CA SER A 78 14.02 -17.96 17.40
C SER A 78 14.56 -19.39 17.57
N ASP A 79 14.72 -20.10 16.46
CA ASP A 79 15.22 -21.47 16.37
C ASP A 79 16.50 -21.50 15.50
N THR A 80 17.64 -21.64 16.18
CA THR A 80 18.96 -21.67 15.54
C THR A 80 19.22 -22.99 14.81
N ALA A 81 18.52 -24.07 15.14
CA ALA A 81 18.66 -25.32 14.42
C ALA A 81 18.04 -25.19 13.04
N LYS A 82 16.77 -24.76 12.96
CA LYS A 82 16.09 -24.52 11.67
C LYS A 82 16.80 -23.50 10.79
N ALA A 83 17.24 -22.38 11.37
CA ALA A 83 17.96 -21.36 10.61
C ALA A 83 19.30 -21.84 10.02
N LEU A 84 19.93 -22.85 10.64
CA LEU A 84 21.18 -23.42 10.15
C LEU A 84 20.96 -24.52 9.12
N PHE A 85 19.88 -25.28 9.29
CA PHE A 85 19.68 -26.59 8.66
C PHE A 85 18.65 -26.57 7.53
N ASP A 86 17.55 -25.87 7.73
CA ASP A 86 16.45 -25.83 6.76
C ASP A 86 16.71 -24.80 5.65
N VAL A 87 17.65 -23.87 5.85
CA VAL A 87 17.99 -22.80 4.90
C VAL A 87 19.50 -22.64 4.76
N ASP A 88 19.96 -22.37 3.53
CA ASP A 88 21.39 -22.15 3.22
C ASP A 88 21.93 -20.86 3.83
N ASP A 89 21.43 -19.72 3.37
CA ASP A 89 21.71 -18.41 3.96
C ASP A 89 20.41 -17.78 4.41
N TYR A 90 20.22 -17.72 5.73
CA TYR A 90 19.00 -17.18 6.33
C TYR A 90 18.87 -15.67 6.09
N ASP A 91 19.97 -14.93 5.91
CA ASP A 91 19.92 -13.48 5.67
C ASP A 91 19.42 -13.17 4.24
N SER A 92 20.00 -13.86 3.25
CA SER A 92 19.52 -13.81 1.86
C SER A 92 18.08 -14.34 1.73
N TYR A 93 17.72 -15.40 2.47
CA TYR A 93 16.36 -15.94 2.48
C TYR A 93 15.34 -14.93 3.01
N VAL A 94 15.66 -14.22 4.11
CA VAL A 94 14.79 -13.17 4.65
C VAL A 94 14.60 -12.05 3.63
N THR A 95 15.67 -11.59 2.99
CA THR A 95 15.59 -10.54 1.96
C THR A 95 14.71 -10.94 0.78
N MET A 96 14.87 -12.16 0.26
CA MET A 96 14.07 -12.67 -0.86
C MET A 96 12.59 -12.86 -0.50
N GLN A 97 12.31 -13.34 0.72
CA GLN A 97 10.94 -13.53 1.19
C GLN A 97 10.23 -12.20 1.49
N ALA A 98 10.96 -11.23 2.04
CA ALA A 98 10.53 -9.83 2.19
C ALA A 98 10.05 -9.26 0.86
N GLU A 99 10.92 -9.29 -0.15
CA GLU A 99 10.60 -8.81 -1.50
C GLU A 99 9.40 -9.53 -2.14
N THR A 100 9.30 -10.85 -1.94
CA THR A 100 8.21 -11.66 -2.49
C THR A 100 6.87 -11.35 -1.82
N ALA A 101 6.84 -11.26 -0.49
CA ALA A 101 5.64 -10.91 0.26
C ALA A 101 5.18 -9.49 -0.07
N LEU A 102 6.12 -8.54 -0.16
CA LEU A 102 5.83 -7.16 -0.51
C LEU A 102 5.15 -7.05 -1.88
N ARG A 103 5.63 -7.80 -2.89
CA ARG A 103 4.98 -7.88 -4.21
C ARG A 103 3.58 -8.47 -4.15
N HIS A 104 3.38 -9.50 -3.34
CA HIS A 104 2.10 -10.15 -3.21
C HIS A 104 1.07 -9.21 -2.54
N VAL A 105 1.45 -8.54 -1.45
CA VAL A 105 0.63 -7.52 -0.79
C VAL A 105 0.25 -6.40 -1.76
N ALA A 106 1.21 -5.90 -2.55
CA ALA A 106 0.94 -4.87 -3.57
C ALA A 106 -0.04 -5.33 -4.66
N SER A 107 -0.10 -6.63 -4.96
CA SER A 107 -1.05 -7.17 -5.95
C SER A 107 -2.49 -7.31 -5.42
N ILE A 108 -2.66 -7.41 -4.10
CA ILE A 108 -3.96 -7.64 -3.44
C ILE A 108 -4.67 -6.32 -3.16
N TYR A 109 -3.93 -5.31 -2.70
CA TYR A 109 -4.48 -4.01 -2.31
C TYR A 109 -4.34 -3.01 -3.44
N SER A 110 -5.23 -2.02 -3.46
CA SER A 110 -5.12 -0.87 -4.36
C SER A 110 -4.36 0.28 -3.68
N TYR A 111 -3.67 1.13 -4.45
CA TYR A 111 -2.90 2.25 -3.96
C TYR A 111 -3.80 3.32 -3.34
N ASP A 112 -4.92 3.64 -4.02
CA ASP A 112 -5.93 4.60 -3.56
C ASP A 112 -7.33 4.14 -4.03
N HIS A 113 -8.37 4.75 -3.48
CA HIS A 113 -9.75 4.54 -3.89
C HIS A 113 -9.93 5.21 -5.25
N MET A 114 -10.15 4.43 -6.31
CA MET A 114 -10.64 4.97 -7.58
C MET A 114 -12.17 4.98 -7.57
N GLU A 115 -12.76 6.08 -8.06
CA GLU A 115 -14.19 6.41 -7.97
C GLU A 115 -15.18 5.38 -8.58
N ASP A 116 -14.71 4.31 -9.22
CA ASP A 116 -15.56 3.38 -9.97
C ASP A 116 -16.26 2.30 -9.11
N GLU A 117 -15.97 2.18 -7.82
CA GLU A 117 -16.76 1.32 -6.93
C GLU A 117 -17.65 2.15 -6.01
N SER A 118 -18.79 2.60 -6.57
CA SER A 118 -19.91 3.24 -5.87
C SER A 118 -20.56 2.37 -4.76
N GLU A 119 -19.96 1.23 -4.40
CA GLU A 119 -20.42 0.32 -3.34
C GLU A 119 -19.32 -0.09 -2.32
N SER A 120 -18.05 0.36 -2.46
CA SER A 120 -16.94 -0.12 -1.60
C SER A 120 -16.05 1.00 -1.04
N ASN A 121 -16.64 2.03 -0.45
CA ASN A 121 -15.91 3.00 0.41
C ASN A 121 -15.35 2.37 1.71
N THR A 122 -15.11 1.05 1.68
CA THR A 122 -14.61 0.16 2.73
C THR A 122 -13.47 -0.72 2.18
N ALA A 123 -13.10 -0.58 0.90
CA ALA A 123 -11.99 -1.31 0.33
C ALA A 123 -10.67 -0.82 0.94
N ILE A 124 -9.91 -1.74 1.53
CA ILE A 124 -8.63 -1.46 2.18
C ILE A 124 -7.64 -1.01 1.10
N THR A 125 -7.05 0.17 1.26
CA THR A 125 -6.01 0.68 0.36
C THR A 125 -4.66 0.75 1.05
N LEU A 126 -3.59 0.64 0.26
CA LEU A 126 -2.21 0.79 0.71
C LEU A 126 -1.97 2.15 1.37
N ARG A 127 -2.66 3.20 0.91
CA ARG A 127 -2.49 4.57 1.41
C ARG A 127 -3.29 4.88 2.66
N SER A 128 -4.56 4.45 2.75
CA SER A 128 -5.45 4.81 3.87
C SER A 128 -5.33 3.87 5.07
N ASN A 129 -5.11 2.57 4.82
CA ASN A 129 -5.21 1.52 5.84
C ASN A 129 -3.85 0.85 6.08
N ILE A 130 -2.83 1.66 6.37
CA ILE A 130 -1.44 1.19 6.53
C ILE A 130 -1.32 0.12 7.63
N GLU A 131 -2.08 0.24 8.72
CA GLU A 131 -2.00 -0.71 9.85
C GLU A 131 -2.47 -2.11 9.44
N GLU A 132 -3.60 -2.20 8.74
CA GLU A 132 -4.17 -3.47 8.28
C GLU A 132 -3.29 -4.14 7.21
N VAL A 133 -2.70 -3.33 6.34
CA VAL A 133 -1.71 -3.81 5.36
C VAL A 133 -0.43 -4.29 6.05
N SER A 134 0.02 -3.60 7.10
CA SER A 134 1.19 -4.00 7.90
C SER A 134 0.95 -5.31 8.65
N GLU A 135 -0.26 -5.51 9.19
CA GLU A 135 -0.65 -6.78 9.82
C GLU A 135 -0.72 -7.92 8.79
N ALA A 136 -1.29 -7.68 7.61
CA ALA A 136 -1.31 -8.65 6.52
C ALA A 136 0.10 -9.04 6.07
N LEU A 137 0.98 -8.06 5.88
CA LEU A 137 2.39 -8.26 5.53
C LEU A 137 3.13 -9.04 6.63
N GLN A 138 2.95 -8.67 7.90
CA GLN A 138 3.55 -9.38 9.02
C GLN A 138 3.08 -10.83 9.10
N SER A 139 1.77 -11.08 8.91
CA SER A 139 1.19 -12.42 8.91
C SER A 139 1.78 -13.27 7.79
N GLU A 140 1.87 -12.72 6.58
CA GLU A 140 2.45 -13.41 5.43
C GLU A 140 3.94 -13.73 5.63
N LEU A 141 4.72 -12.74 6.06
CA LEU A 141 6.15 -12.94 6.35
C LEU A 141 6.37 -13.94 7.48
N SER A 142 5.57 -13.87 8.55
CA SER A 142 5.68 -14.81 9.66
C SER A 142 5.44 -16.25 9.21
N ARG A 143 4.48 -16.46 8.29
CA ARG A 143 4.19 -17.77 7.71
C ARG A 143 5.37 -18.28 6.87
N ASN A 144 5.92 -17.45 5.99
CA ASN A 144 7.00 -17.85 5.08
C ASN A 144 8.35 -18.03 5.80
N LEU A 145 8.63 -17.20 6.81
CA LEU A 145 9.86 -17.23 7.60
C LEU A 145 9.85 -18.25 8.74
N SER A 146 8.67 -18.76 9.13
CA SER A 146 8.54 -19.83 10.13
C SER A 146 9.31 -21.11 9.74
N VAL A 147 9.44 -21.38 8.44
CA VAL A 147 10.21 -22.50 7.88
C VAL A 147 11.70 -22.37 8.24
N ALA A 148 12.22 -21.15 8.27
CA ALA A 148 13.60 -20.85 8.64
C ALA A 148 13.82 -20.71 10.16
N GLY A 149 12.79 -20.87 11.00
CA GLY A 149 12.90 -20.63 12.44
C GLY A 149 13.02 -19.15 12.83
N ILE A 150 12.60 -18.25 11.95
CA ILE A 150 12.69 -16.79 12.13
C ILE A 150 11.32 -16.26 12.55
N THR A 151 11.31 -15.38 13.56
CA THR A 151 10.12 -14.67 14.02
C THR A 151 10.20 -13.21 13.59
N VAL A 152 9.11 -12.70 13.03
CA VAL A 152 8.94 -11.29 12.65
C VAL A 152 8.31 -10.55 13.81
N ASP A 153 9.03 -9.57 14.36
CA ASP A 153 8.54 -8.75 15.47
C ASP A 153 7.68 -7.59 14.95
N ASP A 154 8.07 -6.97 13.81
CA ASP A 154 7.32 -5.87 13.17
C ASP A 154 7.61 -5.83 11.66
N ALA A 155 6.64 -5.41 10.85
CA ALA A 155 6.79 -5.24 9.40
C ALA A 155 5.94 -4.06 8.92
N ARG A 156 6.56 -3.07 8.26
CA ARG A 156 5.88 -1.82 7.87
C ARG A 156 6.35 -1.33 6.51
N LEU A 157 5.44 -0.67 5.78
CA LEU A 157 5.81 0.08 4.58
C LEU A 157 6.52 1.39 4.97
N THR A 158 7.68 1.65 4.39
CA THR A 158 8.47 2.88 4.63
C THR A 158 8.31 3.90 3.50
N HIS A 159 8.15 3.42 2.27
CA HIS A 159 7.93 4.23 1.09
C HIS A 159 6.76 3.69 0.29
N LEU A 160 5.87 4.58 -0.12
CA LEU A 160 4.73 4.27 -0.97
C LEU A 160 4.44 5.52 -1.83
N SER A 161 4.73 5.43 -3.12
CA SER A 161 4.43 6.52 -4.05
C SER A 161 4.08 5.99 -5.45
N TYR A 162 3.41 6.81 -6.25
CA TYR A 162 3.25 6.52 -7.67
C TYR A 162 4.60 6.54 -8.36
N ALA A 163 4.81 5.64 -9.33
CA ALA A 163 6.01 5.68 -10.13
C ALA A 163 6.16 7.04 -10.85
N PRO A 164 7.39 7.53 -11.06
CA PRO A 164 7.66 8.83 -11.70
C PRO A 164 6.98 9.01 -13.07
N GLU A 165 6.75 7.90 -13.78
CA GLU A 165 6.10 7.86 -15.10
C GLU A 165 4.66 8.38 -15.09
N ILE A 166 3.92 8.14 -14.00
CA ILE A 166 2.49 8.50 -13.90
C ILE A 166 2.23 9.59 -12.86
N ALA A 167 3.20 9.95 -12.02
CA ALA A 167 3.01 10.88 -10.91
C ALA A 167 2.40 12.24 -11.35
N GLN A 168 2.91 12.84 -12.43
CA GLN A 168 2.41 14.12 -12.93
C GLN A 168 1.00 14.01 -13.54
N ALA A 169 0.70 12.90 -14.23
CA ALA A 169 -0.61 12.67 -14.81
C ALA A 169 -1.66 12.44 -13.71
N MET A 170 -1.30 11.66 -12.68
CA MET A 170 -2.15 11.39 -11.52
C MET A 170 -2.41 12.64 -10.70
N LEU A 171 -1.41 13.52 -10.51
CA LEU A 171 -1.63 14.80 -9.83
C LEU A 171 -2.65 15.66 -10.58
N ARG A 172 -2.55 15.75 -11.92
CA ARG A 172 -3.54 16.47 -12.73
C ARG A 172 -4.92 15.82 -12.64
N ARG A 173 -5.00 14.49 -12.61
CA ARG A 173 -6.26 13.75 -12.43
C ARG A 173 -6.90 14.10 -11.09
N GLN A 174 -6.13 14.04 -9.99
CA GLN A 174 -6.61 14.36 -8.65
C GLN A 174 -7.07 15.81 -8.53
N GLN A 175 -6.36 16.76 -9.16
CA GLN A 175 -6.78 18.15 -9.22
C GLN A 175 -8.10 18.32 -10.01
N ALA A 176 -8.22 17.66 -11.15
CA ALA A 176 -9.45 17.69 -11.96
C ALA A 176 -10.64 17.08 -11.19
N GLU A 177 -10.42 15.93 -10.55
CA GLU A 177 -11.42 15.24 -9.71
C GLU A 177 -11.86 16.12 -8.55
N ALA A 178 -10.92 16.75 -7.83
CA ALA A 178 -11.23 17.70 -6.77
C ALA A 178 -12.04 18.90 -7.27
N ILE A 179 -11.72 19.44 -8.45
CA ILE A 179 -12.48 20.53 -9.08
C ILE A 179 -13.89 20.07 -9.43
N ILE A 180 -14.05 18.88 -10.00
CA ILE A 180 -15.35 18.32 -10.37
C ILE A 180 -16.19 18.05 -9.12
N ALA A 181 -15.61 17.44 -8.07
CA ALA A 181 -16.28 17.20 -6.80
C ALA A 181 -16.73 18.50 -6.13
N ALA A 182 -15.87 19.53 -6.12
CA ALA A 182 -16.24 20.85 -5.64
C ALA A 182 -17.38 21.46 -6.48
N ARG A 183 -17.30 21.39 -7.81
CA ARG A 183 -18.35 21.88 -8.72
C ARG A 183 -19.67 21.14 -8.55
N LYS A 184 -19.64 19.82 -8.37
CA LYS A 184 -20.83 19.02 -8.07
C LYS A 184 -21.51 19.52 -6.80
N LYS A 185 -20.74 19.74 -5.72
CA LYS A 185 -21.26 20.27 -4.46
C LYS A 185 -21.84 21.68 -4.59
N ILE A 186 -21.22 22.54 -5.39
CA ILE A 186 -21.75 23.89 -5.71
C ILE A 186 -23.09 23.76 -6.43
N VAL A 187 -23.17 22.91 -7.45
CA VAL A 187 -24.40 22.70 -8.24
C VAL A 187 -25.52 22.12 -7.37
N GLU A 188 -25.25 21.13 -6.53
CA GLU A 188 -26.23 20.56 -5.59
C GLU A 188 -26.76 21.62 -4.61
N GLY A 189 -25.87 22.44 -4.06
CA GLY A 189 -26.26 23.58 -3.21
C GLY A 189 -27.09 24.61 -3.96
N ALA A 190 -26.72 24.94 -5.20
CA ALA A 190 -27.43 25.90 -6.04
C ALA A 190 -28.83 25.42 -6.41
N VAL A 191 -28.99 24.16 -6.82
CA VAL A 191 -30.31 23.58 -7.13
C VAL A 191 -31.22 23.63 -5.90
N SER A 192 -30.69 23.30 -4.72
CA SER A 192 -31.42 23.40 -3.45
C SER A 192 -31.84 24.85 -3.14
N MET A 193 -30.94 25.83 -3.32
CA MET A 193 -31.25 27.24 -3.11
C MET A 193 -32.30 27.79 -4.09
N VAL A 194 -32.23 27.41 -5.37
CA VAL A 194 -33.19 27.83 -6.40
C VAL A 194 -34.57 27.25 -6.12
N ASP A 195 -34.65 25.97 -5.75
CA ASP A 195 -35.92 25.30 -5.44
C ASP A 195 -36.60 25.93 -4.22
N MET A 196 -35.84 26.21 -3.16
CA MET A 196 -36.33 26.94 -1.97
C MET A 196 -36.84 28.34 -2.33
N ALA A 197 -36.10 29.11 -3.14
CA ALA A 197 -36.48 30.47 -3.51
C ALA A 197 -37.77 30.52 -4.35
N LEU A 198 -37.91 29.62 -5.34
CA LEU A 198 -39.12 29.54 -6.17
C LEU A 198 -40.34 29.12 -5.36
N THR A 199 -40.19 28.17 -4.45
CA THR A 199 -41.27 27.69 -3.56
C THR A 199 -41.74 28.81 -2.63
N GLN A 200 -40.82 29.56 -2.02
CA GLN A 200 -41.17 30.70 -1.16
C GLN A 200 -41.85 31.84 -1.94
N LEU A 201 -41.43 32.12 -3.18
CA LEU A 201 -42.07 33.16 -4.01
C LEU A 201 -43.51 32.79 -4.39
N SER A 202 -43.76 31.51 -4.67
CA SER A 202 -45.12 31.03 -4.94
C SER A 202 -46.01 31.02 -3.70
N GLU A 203 -45.48 30.63 -2.53
CA GLU A 203 -46.23 30.60 -1.26
C GLU A 203 -46.64 32.00 -0.80
N ASN A 204 -45.76 33.00 -0.98
CA ASN A 204 -46.02 34.39 -0.62
C ASN A 204 -46.93 35.12 -1.63
N GLY A 205 -47.35 34.45 -2.72
CA GLY A 205 -48.25 35.03 -3.73
C GLY A 205 -47.66 36.22 -4.49
N VAL A 206 -46.33 36.38 -4.50
CA VAL A 206 -45.66 37.53 -5.14
C VAL A 206 -45.69 37.41 -6.67
N VAL A 207 -45.65 36.17 -7.19
CA VAL A 207 -45.63 35.87 -8.64
C VAL A 207 -46.29 34.50 -8.90
N GLU A 208 -47.19 34.40 -9.89
CA GLU A 208 -47.62 33.10 -10.45
C GLU A 208 -46.65 32.66 -11.56
N PHE A 209 -46.08 31.46 -11.40
CA PHE A 209 -45.15 30.88 -12.35
C PHE A 209 -45.85 29.93 -13.30
N ASP A 210 -45.74 30.21 -14.61
CA ASP A 210 -45.90 29.20 -15.65
C ASP A 210 -44.65 28.31 -15.72
N GLU A 211 -44.76 27.06 -16.18
CA GLU A 211 -43.63 26.10 -16.23
C GLU A 211 -42.45 26.68 -17.04
N ASP A 212 -42.75 27.34 -18.17
CA ASP A 212 -41.75 28.02 -19.01
C ASP A 212 -41.05 29.18 -18.27
N ARG A 213 -41.81 29.99 -17.51
CA ARG A 213 -41.24 31.10 -16.72
C ARG A 213 -40.39 30.60 -15.55
N LYS A 214 -40.81 29.50 -14.91
CA LYS A 214 -40.06 28.86 -13.84
C LYS A 214 -38.72 28.35 -14.34
N ALA A 215 -38.69 27.70 -15.51
CA ALA A 215 -37.46 27.21 -16.13
C ALA A 215 -36.48 28.35 -16.49
N VAL A 216 -36.99 29.47 -17.04
CA VAL A 216 -36.17 30.65 -17.37
C VAL A 216 -35.58 31.28 -16.10
N MET A 217 -36.38 31.43 -15.05
CA MET A 217 -35.91 32.02 -13.79
C MET A 217 -34.92 31.11 -13.06
N ALA A 218 -35.17 29.79 -13.05
CA ALA A 218 -34.23 28.80 -12.52
C ALA A 218 -32.89 28.82 -13.27
N SER A 219 -32.92 28.86 -14.61
CA SER A 219 -31.70 28.96 -15.44
C SER A 219 -30.89 30.21 -15.10
N ASN A 220 -31.54 31.38 -15.03
CA ASN A 220 -30.87 32.64 -14.70
C ASN A 220 -30.26 32.60 -13.28
N LEU A 221 -31.00 32.07 -12.30
CA LEU A 221 -30.49 31.93 -10.93
C LEU A 221 -29.32 30.92 -10.86
N MET A 222 -29.40 29.80 -11.58
CA MET A 222 -28.32 28.81 -11.64
C MET A 222 -27.05 29.39 -12.24
N VAL A 223 -27.14 30.22 -13.28
CA VAL A 223 -25.97 30.91 -13.87
C VAL A 223 -25.34 31.88 -12.86
N VAL A 224 -26.15 32.60 -12.08
CA VAL A 224 -25.66 33.54 -11.06
C VAL A 224 -25.05 32.81 -9.86
N LEU A 225 -25.64 31.70 -9.41
CA LEU A 225 -25.19 30.95 -8.23
C LEU A 225 -23.99 30.04 -8.53
N CYS A 226 -23.90 29.47 -9.73
CA CYS A 226 -22.81 28.57 -10.13
C CYS A 226 -21.68 29.29 -10.89
N GLY A 227 -21.81 30.59 -11.15
CA GLY A 227 -20.79 31.37 -11.85
C GLY A 227 -19.55 31.61 -10.97
N GLU A 228 -18.36 31.34 -11.52
CA GLU A 228 -17.05 31.61 -10.87
C GLU A 228 -16.67 33.11 -10.86
N SER A 229 -17.41 33.96 -11.59
CA SER A 229 -17.15 35.39 -11.71
C SER A 229 -18.32 36.20 -11.14
N GLU A 230 -18.05 37.35 -10.53
CA GLU A 230 -19.08 38.27 -10.03
C GLU A 230 -20.12 38.52 -11.13
N ALA A 231 -21.39 38.23 -10.82
CA ALA A 231 -22.47 38.34 -11.78
C ALA A 231 -22.53 39.76 -12.35
N GLN A 232 -22.21 39.92 -13.64
CA GLN A 232 -22.43 41.18 -14.31
C GLN A 232 -23.94 41.34 -14.51
N PRO A 233 -24.56 42.41 -13.98
CA PRO A 233 -26.00 42.59 -14.07
C PRO A 233 -26.40 42.70 -15.55
N VAL A 234 -27.18 41.75 -16.02
CA VAL A 234 -27.81 41.82 -17.34
C VAL A 234 -28.92 42.85 -17.24
N LEU A 235 -28.62 44.10 -17.57
CA LEU A 235 -29.61 45.16 -17.71
C LEU A 235 -30.55 44.79 -18.85
N ASN A 236 -31.73 44.30 -18.51
CA ASN A 236 -32.78 44.03 -19.48
C ASN A 236 -33.35 45.36 -20.00
N THR A 237 -32.80 45.86 -21.10
CA THR A 237 -33.23 47.11 -21.76
C THR A 237 -34.31 46.88 -22.82
N GLY A 238 -34.84 45.66 -22.95
CA GLY A 238 -35.83 45.31 -23.97
C GLY A 238 -37.20 44.99 -23.37
N SER A 239 -38.07 46.02 -23.31
CA SER A 239 -39.54 45.97 -23.55
C SER A 239 -40.34 46.96 -22.66
N LEU A 240 -40.01 48.25 -22.74
CA LEU A 240 -40.90 49.35 -22.38
C LEU A 240 -41.06 50.28 -23.60
N GLN A 241 -41.57 49.71 -24.69
CA GLN A 241 -42.16 50.44 -25.81
C GLN A 241 -43.40 49.68 -26.27
N GLN A 242 -44.53 49.90 -25.59
CA GLN A 242 -45.68 50.66 -26.10
C GLN A 242 -46.73 50.85 -24.99
#